data_AF-A0A739W6F7-F1
#
_entry.id   AF-A0A739W6F7-F1
#
_cell.length_a   1.000
_cell.length_b   1.000
_cell.length_c   1.000
_cell.angle_alpha   90.00
_cell.angle_beta   90.00
_cell.angle_gamma   90.00
#
_symmetry.space_group_name_H-M   'P 1'
#
loop_
_entity.id
_entity.type
_entity.pdbx_description
1 polymer ?
#
loop_
_entity_poly.entity_id
_entity_poly.type
_entity_poly.pdbx_seq_one_letter_code
_entity_poly.pdbx_strand_id
1 'polypeptide(L)'
;TVTTIQPKDIHADGSLVLDFKMKRITLQYEIKTKDNGVKILYRDVYMKNLHRTAPGVYTFEVSQVKVFATDTAGDLLSYLRVLHPEAANEIRISKVGEKTFFYSLNRQLYNVCTAQ
;
A
#
# COMPACT_ATOMS: atom_id res chain seq x y z
N THR A 1 -17.21 2.68 10.33
CA THR A 1 -17.19 3.66 9.24
C THR A 1 -15.75 3.95 8.88
N VAL A 2 -15.33 3.60 7.66
CA VAL A 2 -13.93 3.74 7.20
C VAL A 2 -13.63 5.23 7.00
N THR A 3 -12.60 5.74 7.67
CA THR A 3 -12.19 7.15 7.59
C THR A 3 -11.17 7.31 6.48
N THR A 4 -11.61 7.86 5.36
CA THR A 4 -10.78 8.18 4.19
C THR A 4 -9.89 9.37 4.51
N ILE A 5 -8.57 9.17 4.50
CA ILE A 5 -7.61 10.27 4.52
C ILE A 5 -7.62 10.86 3.10
N GLN A 6 -8.23 12.03 2.90
CA GLN A 6 -8.12 12.76 1.65
C GLN A 6 -6.88 13.67 1.67
N PRO A 7 -5.95 13.45 0.74
CA PRO A 7 -5.36 14.54 0.00
C PRO A 7 -5.81 14.43 -1.46
N LYS A 8 -6.71 15.36 -1.85
CA LYS A 8 -7.34 15.53 -3.19
C LYS A 8 -8.41 14.49 -3.51
N ASP A 9 -9.68 14.91 -3.57
CA ASP A 9 -10.83 14.38 -4.33
C ASP A 9 -10.64 13.13 -5.23
N ILE A 10 -10.08 12.04 -4.71
CA ILE A 10 -9.87 10.77 -5.42
C ILE A 10 -10.43 9.64 -4.59
N HIS A 11 -11.08 8.70 -5.27
CA HIS A 11 -11.56 7.46 -4.67
C HIS A 11 -10.76 6.30 -5.25
N ALA A 12 -10.18 5.46 -4.40
CA ALA A 12 -9.39 4.31 -4.84
C ALA A 12 -10.03 3.02 -4.34
N ASP A 13 -10.31 2.09 -5.25
CA ASP A 13 -10.80 0.74 -4.96
C ASP A 13 -9.77 -0.28 -5.47
N GLY A 14 -9.46 -1.29 -4.67
CA GLY A 14 -8.46 -2.28 -5.07
C GLY A 14 -7.86 -3.08 -3.92
N SER A 15 -6.72 -3.66 -4.21
CA SER A 15 -6.04 -4.63 -3.36
C SER A 15 -4.62 -4.19 -3.03
N LEU A 16 -4.25 -4.42 -1.77
CA LEU A 16 -2.87 -4.42 -1.31
C LEU A 16 -2.54 -5.84 -0.87
N VAL A 17 -1.53 -6.44 -1.49
CA VAL A 17 -1.08 -7.79 -1.14
C VAL A 17 0.30 -7.69 -0.52
N LEU A 18 0.41 -8.17 0.72
CA LEU A 18 1.66 -8.18 1.47
C LEU A 18 2.28 -9.57 1.42
N ASP A 19 3.47 -9.67 0.84
CA ASP A 19 4.26 -10.90 0.74
C ASP A 19 5.59 -10.72 1.46
N PHE A 20 5.64 -11.10 2.74
CA PHE A 20 6.87 -11.02 3.52
C PHE A 20 7.97 -11.98 3.06
N LYS A 21 7.59 -13.11 2.43
CA LYS A 21 8.56 -14.09 1.94
C LYS A 21 9.35 -13.53 0.76
N MET A 22 8.64 -12.89 -0.18
CA MET A 22 9.26 -12.19 -1.31
C MET A 22 9.70 -10.76 -0.99
N LYS A 23 9.50 -10.31 0.26
CA LYS A 23 9.72 -8.93 0.69
C LYS A 23 9.09 -7.92 -0.27
N ARG A 24 7.81 -8.12 -0.59
CA ARG A 24 7.10 -7.38 -1.63
C ARG A 24 5.72 -6.93 -1.17
N ILE A 25 5.31 -5.76 -1.61
CA ILE A 25 3.94 -5.24 -1.52
C ILE A 25 3.44 -5.02 -2.94
N THR A 26 2.34 -5.65 -3.32
CA THR A 26 1.66 -5.37 -4.58
C THR A 26 0.54 -4.38 -4.31
N LEU A 27 0.55 -3.27 -5.04
CA LEU A 27 -0.49 -2.24 -5.02
C LEU A 27 -1.23 -2.29 -6.35
N GLN A 28 -2.52 -2.63 -6.32
CA GLN A 28 -3.37 -2.66 -7.50
C GLN A 28 -4.68 -1.94 -7.18
N TYR A 29 -4.85 -0.73 -7.72
CA TYR A 29 -6.01 0.11 -7.45
C TYR A 29 -6.56 0.76 -8.72
N GLU A 30 -7.87 0.77 -8.84
CA GLU A 30 -8.60 1.69 -9.69
C GLU A 30 -8.81 3.00 -8.94
N ILE A 31 -8.40 4.11 -9.52
CA ILE A 31 -8.50 5.45 -8.96
C ILE A 31 -9.47 6.26 -9.80
N LYS A 32 -10.59 6.66 -9.21
CA LYS A 32 -11.57 7.58 -9.78
C LYS A 32 -11.21 8.99 -9.38
N THR A 33 -10.93 9.83 -10.37
CA THR A 33 -10.66 11.26 -10.21
C THR A 33 -11.95 12.08 -10.31
N LYS A 34 -11.91 13.32 -9.85
CA LYS A 34 -13.08 14.24 -9.80
C LYS A 34 -13.75 14.49 -11.15
N ASP A 35 -12.99 14.45 -12.23
CA ASP A 35 -13.43 14.61 -13.62
C ASP A 35 -13.98 13.29 -14.22
N ASN A 36 -14.31 12.30 -13.39
CA ASN A 36 -14.68 10.94 -13.79
C ASN A 36 -13.61 10.20 -14.59
N GLY A 37 -12.36 10.67 -14.56
CA GLY A 37 -11.22 9.94 -15.10
C GLY A 37 -10.97 8.68 -14.27
N VAL A 38 -10.72 7.57 -14.97
CA VAL A 38 -10.26 6.32 -14.33
C VAL A 38 -8.77 6.18 -14.58
N LYS A 39 -8.00 6.05 -13.51
CA LYS A 39 -6.57 5.75 -13.53
C LYS A 39 -6.31 4.42 -12.84
N ILE A 40 -5.30 3.69 -13.28
CA ILE A 40 -4.91 2.41 -12.68
C ILE A 40 -3.55 2.61 -12.02
N LEU A 41 -3.46 2.31 -10.72
CA LEU A 41 -2.19 2.08 -10.05
C LEU A 41 -1.93 0.58 -10.11
N TYR A 42 -0.80 0.17 -10.70
CA TYR A 42 -0.34 -1.20 -10.60
C TYR A 42 1.18 -1.22 -10.45
N ARG A 43 1.63 -1.45 -9.21
CA ARG A 43 3.05 -1.40 -8.84
C ARG A 43 3.39 -2.51 -7.85
N ASP A 44 4.60 -3.05 -8.01
CA ASP A 44 5.24 -3.88 -7.00
C ASP A 44 6.28 -3.03 -6.26
N VAL A 45 6.21 -2.99 -4.94
CA VAL A 45 7.18 -2.34 -4.05
C VAL A 45 7.99 -3.42 -3.37
N TYR A 46 9.29 -3.42 -3.62
CA TYR A 46 10.23 -4.35 -3.00
C TYR A 46 10.84 -3.72 -1.75
N MET A 47 10.97 -4.51 -0.69
CA MET A 47 11.40 -4.11 0.63
C MET A 47 12.83 -4.58 0.90
N LYS A 48 13.64 -3.70 1.50
CA LYS A 48 14.92 -4.02 2.13
C LYS A 48 14.88 -3.61 3.61
N ASN A 49 15.84 -4.10 4.40
CA ASN A 49 15.95 -3.78 5.83
C ASN A 49 14.62 -3.99 6.59
N LEU A 50 13.93 -5.10 6.30
CA LEU A 50 12.66 -5.43 6.95
C LEU A 50 12.93 -5.90 8.38
N HIS A 51 12.44 -5.14 9.35
CA HIS A 51 12.60 -5.42 10.77
C HIS A 51 11.26 -5.36 11.49
N ARG A 52 11.06 -6.27 12.46
CA ARG A 52 9.94 -6.21 13.38
C ARG A 52 10.37 -5.44 14.63
N THR A 53 9.75 -4.30 14.87
CA THR A 53 10.10 -3.41 16.01
C THR A 53 9.20 -3.65 17.22
N ALA A 54 7.98 -4.11 17.00
CA ALA A 54 7.03 -4.49 18.05
C ALA A 54 6.07 -5.59 17.53
N PRO A 55 5.25 -6.22 18.39
CA PRO A 55 4.18 -7.09 17.91
C PRO A 55 3.27 -6.40 16.89
N GLY A 56 3.21 -6.97 15.69
CA GLY A 56 2.43 -6.41 14.58
C GLY A 56 3.01 -5.15 13.94
N VAL A 57 4.18 -4.65 14.34
CA VAL A 57 4.79 -3.44 13.75
C VAL A 57 6.09 -3.81 13.04
N TYR A 58 6.17 -3.44 11.77
CA TYR A 58 7.30 -3.70 10.89
C TYR A 58 7.78 -2.39 10.28
N THR A 59 9.09 -2.22 10.22
CA THR A 59 9.74 -1.12 9.48
C THR A 59 10.55 -1.70 8.34
N PHE A 60 10.64 -0.98 7.23
CA PHE A 60 11.41 -1.36 6.06
C PHE A 60 11.79 -0.14 5.24
N GLU A 61 12.75 -0.29 4.33
CA GLU A 61 13.01 0.68 3.29
C GLU A 61 12.58 0.12 1.93
N VAL A 62 12.23 0.98 0.99
CA VAL A 62 11.96 0.55 -0.38
C VAL A 62 13.29 0.31 -1.09
N SER A 63 13.51 -0.88 -1.64
CA SER A 63 14.65 -1.13 -2.52
C SER A 63 14.36 -0.72 -3.95
N GLN A 64 13.16 -1.03 -4.43
CA GLN A 64 12.75 -0.79 -5.81
C GLN A 64 11.23 -0.67 -5.89
N VAL A 65 10.76 0.15 -6.83
CA VAL A 65 9.37 0.15 -7.28
C VAL A 65 9.34 -0.29 -8.74
N LYS A 66 8.61 -1.37 -9.03
CA LYS A 66 8.32 -1.83 -10.38
C LYS A 66 6.96 -1.29 -10.80
N VAL A 67 6.93 -0.53 -11.89
CA VAL A 67 5.72 -0.01 -12.50
C VAL A 67 5.30 -0.93 -13.64
N PHE A 68 4.05 -1.39 -13.65
CA PHE A 68 3.54 -2.25 -14.72
C PHE A 68 3.03 -1.40 -15.89
N ALA A 69 3.03 -1.95 -17.11
CA ALA A 69 2.61 -1.23 -18.32
C ALA A 69 1.15 -0.74 -18.29
N THR A 70 0.31 -1.36 -17.45
CA THR A 70 -1.08 -0.96 -17.24
C THR A 70 -1.25 0.15 -16.20
N ASP A 71 -0.19 0.57 -15.51
CA ASP A 71 -0.22 1.70 -14.60
C ASP A 71 -0.40 2.99 -15.39
N THR A 72 -1.51 3.68 -15.13
CA THR A 72 -1.84 4.99 -15.71
C THR A 72 -1.94 6.08 -14.64
N ALA A 73 -1.65 5.75 -13.37
CA ALA A 73 -1.70 6.68 -12.25
C ALA A 73 -0.59 7.74 -12.30
N GLY A 74 0.55 7.44 -12.94
CA GLY A 74 1.66 8.39 -13.07
C GLY A 74 2.09 8.95 -11.70
N ASP A 75 2.13 10.28 -11.59
CA ASP A 75 2.53 10.97 -10.35
C ASP A 75 1.37 11.27 -9.39
N LEU A 76 0.14 10.81 -9.69
CA LEU A 76 -1.05 11.11 -8.90
C LEU A 76 -0.88 10.75 -7.41
N LEU A 77 -0.16 9.66 -7.15
CA LEU A 77 0.10 9.14 -5.81
C LEU A 77 1.55 9.33 -5.36
N SER A 78 2.30 10.23 -6.01
CA SER A 78 3.71 10.54 -5.67
C SER A 78 3.90 11.03 -4.23
N TYR A 79 2.85 11.45 -3.52
CA TYR A 79 2.95 11.80 -2.10
C TYR A 79 3.05 10.58 -1.18
N LEU A 80 2.76 9.37 -1.67
CA LEU A 80 2.87 8.13 -0.90
C LEU A 80 4.34 7.73 -0.77
N ARG A 81 4.86 7.82 0.44
CA ARG A 81 6.25 7.47 0.77
C ARG A 81 6.65 6.06 0.34
N VAL A 82 5.72 5.11 0.34
CA VAL A 82 5.98 3.72 -0.06
C VAL A 82 6.36 3.56 -1.54
N LEU A 83 6.11 4.59 -2.36
CA LEU A 83 6.43 4.58 -3.78
C LEU A 83 7.83 5.15 -4.09
N HIS A 84 8.61 5.48 -3.06
CA HIS A 84 9.94 6.08 -3.23
C HIS A 84 11.03 5.16 -2.72
N PRO A 85 12.03 4.79 -3.56
CA PRO A 85 13.23 4.09 -3.12
C PRO A 85 13.87 4.77 -1.92
N GLU A 86 14.46 3.96 -1.04
CA GLU A 86 15.19 4.36 0.17
C GLU A 86 14.36 5.04 1.26
N ALA A 87 13.09 5.35 0.98
CA ALA A 87 12.22 5.88 2.00
C ALA A 87 11.95 4.81 3.08
N ALA A 88 12.16 5.17 4.34
CA ALA A 88 11.77 4.35 5.47
C ALA A 88 10.24 4.30 5.55
N ASN A 89 9.66 3.13 5.80
CA ASN A 89 8.23 2.87 5.82
C ASN A 89 7.85 2.02 7.03
N GLU A 90 6.59 2.11 7.44
CA GLU A 90 6.04 1.33 8.56
C GLU A 90 4.79 0.58 8.09
N ILE A 91 4.72 -0.71 8.39
CA ILE A 91 3.48 -1.49 8.31
C ILE A 91 3.07 -1.88 9.73
N ARG A 92 1.80 -1.62 10.06
CA ARG A 92 1.16 -2.19 11.25
C ARG A 92 0.15 -3.22 10.82
N ILE A 93 0.12 -4.36 11.51
CA ILE A 93 -0.78 -5.48 11.27
C ILE A 93 -1.44 -5.82 12.60
N SER A 94 -2.77 -5.78 12.61
CA SER A 94 -3.61 -6.10 13.76
C SER A 94 -4.56 -7.23 13.38
N LYS A 95 -4.65 -8.27 14.22
CA LYS A 95 -5.65 -9.32 14.05
C LYS A 95 -7.02 -8.76 14.45
N VAL A 96 -8.01 -8.87 13.57
CA VAL A 96 -9.39 -8.37 13.77
C VAL A 96 -10.46 -9.46 13.65
N GLY A 97 -10.07 -10.66 13.23
CA GLY A 97 -10.90 -11.86 13.21
C GLY A 97 -10.03 -13.11 13.27
N GLU A 98 -10.63 -14.30 13.21
CA GLU A 98 -9.90 -15.57 13.35
C GLU A 98 -8.77 -15.71 12.32
N LYS A 99 -9.08 -15.40 11.05
CA LYS A 99 -8.14 -15.34 9.91
C LYS A 99 -8.04 -13.94 9.29
N THR A 100 -8.66 -12.93 9.90
CA THR A 100 -8.77 -11.58 9.31
C THR A 100 -7.82 -10.61 10.01
N PHE A 101 -7.09 -9.86 9.21
CA PHE A 101 -6.08 -8.91 9.65
C PHE A 101 -6.34 -7.55 9.02
N PHE A 102 -6.31 -6.51 9.83
CA PHE A 102 -6.25 -5.14 9.38
C PHE A 102 -4.80 -4.72 9.30
N TYR A 103 -4.43 -4.01 8.24
CA TYR A 103 -3.10 -3.44 8.13
C TYR A 103 -3.15 -1.98 7.72
N SER A 104 -2.18 -1.24 8.21
CA SER A 104 -1.94 0.14 7.85
C SER A 104 -0.50 0.30 7.40
N LEU A 105 -0.32 0.98 6.27
CA LEU A 105 0.98 1.32 5.71
C LEU A 105 1.16 2.83 5.83
N ASN A 106 2.16 3.24 6.62
CA ASN A 106 2.44 4.62 7.02
C ASN A 106 1.24 5.38 7.62
N ARG A 107 0.20 4.67 8.08
CA ARG A 107 -1.09 5.25 8.47
C ARG A 107 -1.74 6.08 7.33
N GLN A 108 -1.39 5.79 6.08
CA GLN A 108 -1.90 6.45 4.88
C GLN A 108 -2.75 5.51 4.04
N LEU A 109 -2.33 4.24 3.92
CA LEU A 109 -3.08 3.20 3.24
C LEU A 109 -3.56 2.19 4.28
N TYR A 110 -4.85 1.84 4.20
CA TYR A 110 -5.50 0.90 5.10
C TYR A 110 -6.22 -0.15 4.28
N ASN A 111 -6.07 -1.41 4.66
CA ASN A 111 -6.80 -2.48 4.01
C ASN A 111 -6.94 -3.69 4.97
N VAL A 112 -7.86 -4.59 4.66
CA VAL A 112 -8.23 -5.77 5.44
C VAL A 112 -7.97 -6.99 4.58
N CYS A 113 -7.21 -7.95 5.11
CA CYS A 113 -6.90 -9.20 4.43
C CYS A 113 -7.40 -10.37 5.26
N THR A 114 -7.76 -11.44 4.56
CA THR A 114 -8.00 -12.75 5.16
C THR A 114 -6.84 -13.65 4.79
N ALA A 115 -6.15 -14.20 5.79
CA ALA A 115 -5.15 -15.24 5.56
C ALA A 115 -5.86 -16.51 5.08
N GLN A 116 -5.35 -17.12 4.01
CA GLN A 116 -5.85 -18.41 3.52
C GLN A 116 -5.37 -19.54 4.43
#